data_AF-A0A453J743-F1
#
_entry.id   AF-A0A453J743-F1
#
_cell.length_a   1.000
_cell.length_b   1.000
_cell.length_c   1.000
_cell.angle_alpha   90.00
_cell.angle_beta   90.00
_cell.angle_gamma   90.00
#
_symmetry.space_group_name_H-M   'P 1'
#
loop_
_entity.id
_entity.type
_entity.pdbx_description
1 polymer ?
#
loop_
_entity_poly.entity_id
_entity_poly.type
_entity_poly.pdbx_seq_one_letter_code
_entity_poly.pdbx_strand_id
1 'polypeptide(L)'
;MATKVVDLRSDTVTKPSEAMRAAMAAADVDDDVLGADPTACRFEAEMARIMGKEAALFVPSGTMANLISVLAHCDARGSEVILGDDSHVHVYEHGGISTLGGVHPRTVPNNPDGTMDVDRIVAAIRSTDGALYYPTTRLICLENTHGK
;
A
#
# COMPACT_ATOMS: atom_id res chain seq x y z
N MET A 1 -35.31 -0.79 19.66
CA MET A 1 -33.93 -1.22 19.99
C MET A 1 -33.22 -1.47 18.69
N ALA A 2 -32.04 -0.86 18.46
CA ALA A 2 -31.25 -1.19 17.28
C ALA A 2 -30.81 -2.64 17.38
N THR A 3 -31.15 -3.46 16.38
CA THR A 3 -30.75 -4.86 16.31
C THR A 3 -29.22 -4.93 16.28
N LYS A 4 -28.60 -5.58 17.26
CA LYS A 4 -27.16 -5.85 17.23
C LYS A 4 -26.93 -6.93 16.16
N VAL A 5 -26.48 -6.52 14.98
CA VAL A 5 -26.08 -7.43 13.90
C VAL A 5 -24.65 -7.86 14.17
N VAL A 6 -24.41 -9.17 14.18
CA VAL A 6 -23.05 -9.72 14.13
C VAL A 6 -22.61 -9.66 12.67
N ASP A 7 -21.65 -8.78 12.37
CA ASP A 7 -21.15 -8.55 11.01
C ASP A 7 -19.71 -9.09 10.90
N LEU A 8 -19.55 -10.19 10.17
CA LEU A 8 -18.27 -10.88 9.96
C LEU A 8 -17.76 -10.72 8.52
N ARG A 9 -18.24 -9.73 7.77
CA ARG A 9 -17.86 -9.52 6.37
C ARG A 9 -16.39 -9.09 6.22
N SER A 10 -15.91 -8.21 7.11
CA SER A 10 -14.54 -7.69 7.15
C SER A 10 -14.37 -6.86 8.42
N ASP A 11 -13.14 -6.70 8.89
CA ASP A 11 -12.75 -5.73 9.92
C ASP A 11 -12.92 -4.26 9.51
N THR A 12 -13.03 -3.97 8.21
CA THR A 12 -13.32 -2.63 7.67
C THR A 12 -14.70 -2.10 8.05
N VAL A 13 -15.62 -2.95 8.55
CA VAL A 13 -16.96 -2.52 9.01
C VAL A 13 -16.95 -1.88 10.41
N THR A 14 -15.78 -1.79 11.04
CA THR A 14 -15.60 -1.16 12.35
C THR A 14 -16.13 0.27 12.37
N LYS A 15 -16.71 0.66 13.52
CA LYS A 15 -17.25 2.01 13.73
C LYS A 15 -16.43 2.73 14.80
N PRO A 16 -16.17 4.05 14.65
CA PRO A 16 -15.50 4.84 15.68
C PRO A 16 -16.21 4.72 17.03
N SER A 17 -15.43 4.41 18.07
CA SER A 17 -15.88 4.42 19.46
C SER A 17 -16.25 5.85 19.92
N GLU A 18 -16.93 5.99 21.05
CA GLU A 18 -17.27 7.31 21.60
C GLU A 18 -16.02 8.15 21.87
N ALA A 19 -14.97 7.55 22.44
CA ALA A 19 -13.69 8.21 22.66
C ALA A 19 -13.03 8.68 21.36
N MET A 20 -13.05 7.85 20.31
CA MET A 20 -12.53 8.23 18.99
C MET A 20 -13.33 9.38 18.39
N ARG A 21 -14.66 9.39 18.53
CA ARG A 21 -15.53 10.49 18.06
C ARG A 21 -15.24 11.80 18.79
N ALA A 22 -15.05 11.74 20.11
CA ALA A 22 -14.68 12.91 20.90
C ALA A 22 -13.30 13.46 20.50
N ALA A 23 -12.31 12.58 20.28
CA ALA A 23 -10.98 12.98 19.83
C ALA A 23 -11.00 13.63 18.43
N MET A 24 -11.76 13.07 17.48
CA MET A 24 -11.92 13.66 16.15
C MET A 24 -12.60 15.04 16.21
N ALA A 25 -13.65 15.19 17.03
CA ALA A 25 -14.37 16.46 17.16
C ALA A 25 -13.54 17.56 17.85
N ALA A 26 -12.57 17.18 18.68
CA ALA A 26 -11.68 18.10 19.40
C ALA A 26 -10.30 18.25 18.75
N ALA A 27 -10.08 17.65 17.56
CA ALA A 27 -8.80 17.73 16.87
C ALA A 27 -8.49 19.17 16.45
N ASP A 28 -7.23 19.57 16.64
CA ASP A 28 -6.70 20.83 16.11
C ASP A 28 -6.32 20.60 14.64
N VAL A 29 -6.90 21.36 13.72
CA VAL A 29 -6.83 21.13 12.27
C VAL A 29 -6.48 22.40 11.53
N ASP A 30 -5.78 22.25 10.41
CA ASP A 30 -5.43 23.35 9.51
C ASP A 30 -5.19 22.82 8.08
N ASP A 31 -4.63 23.64 7.19
CA ASP A 31 -4.34 23.26 5.82
C ASP A 31 -3.12 22.32 5.71
N ASP A 32 -3.39 21.04 5.44
CA ASP A 32 -2.37 20.00 5.23
C ASP A 32 -1.54 20.21 3.95
N VAL A 33 -2.08 20.88 2.92
CA VAL A 33 -1.31 21.18 1.69
C VAL A 33 -0.16 22.16 2.00
N LEU A 34 -0.34 23.01 3.01
CA LEU A 34 0.70 23.91 3.51
C LEU A 34 1.59 23.25 4.58
N GLY A 35 1.32 21.99 4.95
CA GLY A 35 1.98 21.29 6.04
C GLY A 35 1.69 21.90 7.41
N ALA A 36 0.54 22.55 7.57
CA ALA A 36 0.19 23.29 8.78
C ALA A 36 -0.74 22.51 9.72
N ASP A 37 -1.38 21.41 9.27
CA ASP A 37 -2.32 20.65 10.11
C ASP A 37 -1.58 19.99 11.30
N PRO A 38 -1.83 20.44 12.55
CA PRO A 38 -1.08 19.94 13.70
C PRO A 38 -1.38 18.48 14.03
N THR A 39 -2.59 18.01 13.73
CA THR A 39 -3.00 16.64 14.04
C THR A 39 -2.42 15.65 13.03
N ALA A 40 -2.44 15.98 11.74
CA ALA A 40 -1.79 15.20 10.69
C ALA A 40 -0.28 15.10 10.93
N CYS A 41 0.40 16.23 11.18
CA CYS A 41 1.84 16.27 11.45
C CYS A 41 2.24 15.38 12.64
N ARG A 42 1.47 15.44 13.74
CA ARG A 42 1.73 14.58 14.92
C ARG A 42 1.50 13.10 14.60
N PHE A 43 0.47 12.78 13.83
CA PHE A 43 0.18 11.40 13.45
C PHE A 43 1.30 10.83 12.58
N GLU A 44 1.74 11.55 11.56
CA GLU A 44 2.83 11.13 10.66
C GLU A 44 4.15 10.99 11.41
N ALA A 45 4.51 11.95 12.27
CA ALA A 45 5.71 11.87 13.08
C ALA A 45 5.71 10.64 14.02
N GLU A 46 4.56 10.34 14.63
CA GLU A 46 4.41 9.16 15.47
C GLU A 46 4.49 7.85 14.67
N MET A 47 3.87 7.80 13.47
CA MET A 47 3.96 6.62 12.61
C MET A 47 5.39 6.39 12.11
N ALA A 48 6.10 7.44 11.71
CA ALA A 48 7.51 7.36 11.33
C ALA A 48 8.36 6.80 12.48
N ARG A 49 8.12 7.29 13.71
CA ARG A 49 8.80 6.83 14.92
C ARG A 49 8.52 5.35 15.22
N ILE A 50 7.26 4.92 15.17
CA ILE A 50 6.86 3.53 15.43
C ILE A 50 7.49 2.58 14.41
N MET A 51 7.54 2.99 13.14
CA MET A 51 8.08 2.16 12.05
C MET A 51 9.61 2.26 11.91
N GLY A 52 10.28 3.11 12.69
CA GLY A 52 11.72 3.35 12.58
C GLY A 52 12.12 3.93 11.22
N LYS A 53 11.31 4.83 10.66
CA LYS A 53 11.52 5.49 9.36
C LYS A 53 11.72 6.99 9.54
N GLU A 54 12.30 7.62 8.52
CA GLU A 54 12.59 9.07 8.53
C GLU A 54 11.33 9.93 8.42
N ALA A 55 10.31 9.44 7.71
CA ALA A 55 9.05 10.14 7.49
C ALA A 55 7.88 9.15 7.28
N ALA A 56 6.66 9.66 7.38
CA ALA A 56 5.42 8.99 7.02
C ALA A 56 4.50 9.97 6.29
N LEU A 57 3.46 9.46 5.64
CA LEU A 57 2.46 10.26 4.93
C LEU A 57 1.07 9.68 5.19
N PHE A 58 0.13 10.51 5.63
CA PHE A 58 -1.27 10.14 5.80
C PHE A 58 -1.98 10.14 4.45
N VAL A 59 -2.74 9.07 4.17
CA VAL A 59 -3.50 8.95 2.93
C VAL A 59 -4.92 8.43 3.21
N PRO A 60 -5.90 8.74 2.32
CA PRO A 60 -7.30 8.37 2.54
C PRO A 60 -7.60 6.86 2.51
N SER A 61 -6.74 6.04 1.89
CA SER A 61 -6.96 4.59 1.77
C SER A 61 -5.66 3.80 1.58
N GLY A 62 -5.70 2.50 1.92
CA GLY A 62 -4.60 1.58 1.64
C GLY A 62 -4.29 1.43 0.14
N THR A 63 -5.31 1.48 -0.72
CA THR A 63 -5.12 1.50 -2.19
C THR A 63 -4.32 2.72 -2.64
N MET A 64 -4.56 3.91 -2.07
CA MET A 64 -3.75 5.08 -2.39
C MET A 64 -2.33 4.92 -1.85
N ALA A 65 -2.17 4.39 -0.63
CA ALA A 65 -0.85 4.13 -0.03
C ALA A 65 0.02 3.25 -0.92
N ASN A 66 -0.52 2.12 -1.39
CA ASN A 66 0.16 1.20 -2.29
C ASN A 66 0.46 1.86 -3.64
N LEU A 67 -0.52 2.53 -4.24
CA LEU A 67 -0.33 3.21 -5.52
C LEU A 67 0.83 4.22 -5.46
N ILE A 68 0.81 5.15 -4.51
CA ILE A 68 1.88 6.17 -4.44
C ILE A 68 3.23 5.56 -4.08
N SER A 69 3.25 4.49 -3.29
CA SER A 69 4.49 3.77 -2.96
C SER A 69 5.10 3.15 -4.22
N VAL A 70 4.27 2.50 -5.05
CA VAL A 70 4.72 1.96 -6.33
C VAL A 70 5.19 3.09 -7.26
N LEU A 71 4.45 4.20 -7.38
CA LEU A 71 4.83 5.33 -8.22
C LEU A 71 6.15 5.99 -7.77
N ALA A 72 6.40 6.09 -6.46
CA ALA A 72 7.62 6.66 -5.92
C ALA A 72 8.84 5.76 -6.18
N HIS A 73 8.67 4.44 -6.13
CA HIS A 73 9.74 3.48 -6.39
C HIS A 73 9.94 3.13 -7.87
N CYS A 74 8.89 3.27 -8.68
CA CYS A 74 8.90 3.09 -10.13
C CYS A 74 8.83 4.47 -10.80
N ASP A 75 9.93 5.20 -10.70
CA ASP A 75 10.12 6.59 -11.13
C ASP A 75 9.99 6.81 -12.65
N ALA A 76 9.96 5.74 -13.45
CA ALA A 76 9.81 5.79 -14.89
C ALA A 76 8.66 4.90 -15.39
N ARG A 77 7.91 5.39 -16.39
CA ARG A 77 6.95 4.56 -17.14
C ARG A 77 7.69 3.40 -17.81
N GLY A 78 7.10 2.21 -17.80
CA GLY A 78 7.77 0.98 -18.25
C GLY A 78 8.70 0.37 -17.18
N SER A 79 8.69 0.89 -15.96
CA SER A 79 9.19 0.14 -14.80
C SER A 79 8.32 -1.09 -14.53
N GLU A 80 8.89 -2.06 -13.85
CA GLU A 80 8.24 -3.31 -13.47
C GLU A 80 8.35 -3.56 -11.97
N VAL A 81 7.23 -4.00 -11.39
CA VAL A 81 7.15 -4.43 -9.99
C VAL A 81 6.91 -5.93 -9.93
N ILE A 82 7.73 -6.64 -9.14
CA ILE A 82 7.52 -8.03 -8.80
C ILE A 82 6.61 -8.11 -7.58
N LEU A 83 5.57 -8.93 -7.63
CA LEU A 83 4.59 -9.06 -6.55
C LEU A 83 3.88 -10.41 -6.61
N GLY A 84 3.19 -10.77 -5.53
CA GLY A 84 2.41 -12.00 -5.45
C GLY A 84 1.23 -12.01 -6.41
N ASP A 85 0.93 -13.15 -7.04
CA ASP A 85 -0.23 -13.31 -7.92
C ASP A 85 -1.58 -13.19 -7.20
N ASP A 86 -1.61 -13.37 -5.89
CA ASP A 86 -2.81 -13.19 -5.05
C ASP A 86 -2.74 -11.92 -4.17
N SER A 87 -1.73 -11.07 -4.36
CA SER A 87 -1.57 -9.85 -3.56
C SER A 87 -2.64 -8.80 -3.86
N HIS A 88 -2.98 -8.01 -2.85
CA HIS A 88 -4.01 -6.98 -2.91
C HIS A 88 -3.74 -5.94 -4.01
N VAL A 89 -2.48 -5.52 -4.16
CA VAL A 89 -2.02 -4.62 -5.22
C VAL A 89 -2.33 -5.16 -6.61
N HIS A 90 -2.26 -6.49 -6.80
CA HIS A 90 -2.56 -7.12 -8.08
C HIS A 90 -4.06 -7.28 -8.31
N VAL A 91 -4.76 -7.86 -7.33
CA VAL A 91 -6.11 -8.39 -7.52
C VAL A 91 -7.19 -7.35 -7.23
N TYR A 92 -7.04 -6.55 -6.17
CA TYR A 92 -8.14 -5.77 -5.61
C TYR A 92 -8.02 -4.25 -5.82
N GLU A 93 -6.95 -3.80 -6.49
CA GLU A 93 -6.67 -2.37 -6.71
C GLU A 93 -6.92 -1.91 -8.16
N HIS A 94 -7.78 -2.64 -8.89
CA HIS A 94 -8.24 -2.30 -10.25
C HIS A 94 -7.11 -2.06 -11.27
N GLY A 95 -5.95 -2.68 -11.05
CA GLY A 95 -4.76 -2.45 -11.89
C GLY A 95 -4.26 -1.00 -11.87
N GLY A 96 -4.46 -0.28 -10.75
CA GLY A 96 -4.11 1.14 -10.61
C GLY A 96 -2.64 1.43 -10.97
N ILE A 97 -1.71 0.56 -10.58
CA ILE A 97 -0.29 0.71 -10.88
C ILE A 97 0.00 0.71 -12.39
N SER A 98 -0.77 -0.05 -13.17
CA SER A 98 -0.60 -0.13 -14.63
C SER A 98 -1.33 0.99 -15.34
N THR A 99 -2.56 1.26 -14.94
CA THR A 99 -3.44 2.25 -15.60
C THR A 99 -3.01 3.69 -15.32
N LEU A 100 -2.64 4.01 -14.08
CA LEU A 100 -2.23 5.36 -13.67
C LEU A 100 -0.71 5.52 -13.73
N GLY A 101 0.02 4.52 -13.26
CA GLY A 101 1.48 4.56 -13.15
C GLY A 101 2.26 4.17 -14.41
N GLY A 102 1.64 3.43 -15.33
CA GLY A 102 2.38 2.82 -16.43
C GLY A 102 3.44 1.82 -15.94
N VAL A 103 3.18 1.18 -14.79
CA VAL A 103 4.06 0.17 -14.19
C VAL A 103 3.56 -1.22 -14.57
N HIS A 104 4.49 -2.05 -15.05
CA HIS A 104 4.22 -3.42 -15.46
C HIS A 104 4.22 -4.36 -14.23
N PRO A 105 3.16 -5.14 -14.01
CA PRO A 105 3.15 -6.14 -12.94
C PRO A 105 3.84 -7.43 -13.41
N ARG A 106 4.76 -7.94 -12.60
CA ARG A 106 5.41 -9.24 -12.79
C ARG A 106 5.04 -10.15 -11.63
N THR A 107 4.03 -10.98 -11.82
CA THR A 107 3.55 -11.84 -10.75
C THR A 107 4.48 -13.03 -10.52
N VAL A 108 4.62 -13.41 -9.25
CA VAL A 108 5.23 -14.66 -8.79
C VAL A 108 4.19 -15.39 -7.93
N PRO A 109 4.01 -16.71 -8.09
CA PRO A 109 3.03 -17.45 -7.30
C PRO A 109 3.24 -17.30 -5.80
N ASN A 110 2.19 -16.92 -5.06
CA ASN A 110 2.18 -16.98 -3.61
C ASN A 110 2.15 -18.44 -3.13
N ASN A 111 2.90 -18.72 -2.07
CA ASN A 111 2.81 -19.96 -1.31
C ASN A 111 1.53 -19.98 -0.46
N PRO A 112 1.08 -21.15 0.04
CA PRO A 112 -0.12 -21.23 0.87
C PRO A 112 -0.12 -20.39 2.14
N ASP A 113 1.05 -19.94 2.61
CA ASP A 113 1.23 -19.04 3.76
C ASP A 113 1.37 -17.55 3.37
N GLY A 114 1.22 -17.24 2.07
CA GLY A 114 1.36 -15.89 1.50
C GLY A 114 2.77 -15.48 1.12
N THR A 115 3.79 -16.28 1.46
CA THR A 115 5.17 -15.99 1.06
C THR A 115 5.39 -16.18 -0.45
N MET A 116 6.54 -15.77 -0.97
CA MET A 116 6.99 -16.09 -2.32
C MET A 116 8.37 -16.71 -2.26
N ASP A 117 8.61 -17.75 -3.07
CA ASP A 117 9.92 -18.39 -3.16
C ASP A 117 10.97 -17.39 -3.66
N VAL A 118 12.05 -17.20 -2.89
CA VAL A 118 13.12 -16.25 -3.22
C VAL A 118 13.73 -16.55 -4.60
N ASP A 119 13.93 -17.83 -4.94
CA ASP A 119 14.47 -18.23 -6.24
C ASP A 119 13.57 -17.81 -7.41
N ARG A 120 12.25 -17.81 -7.20
CA ARG A 120 11.29 -17.35 -8.22
C ARG A 120 11.29 -15.84 -8.34
N ILE A 121 11.45 -15.11 -7.24
CA ILE A 121 11.65 -13.66 -7.26
C ILE A 121 12.90 -13.33 -8.06
N VAL A 122 14.04 -13.96 -7.73
CA VAL A 122 15.32 -13.74 -8.42
C VAL A 122 15.20 -14.06 -9.92
N ALA A 123 14.57 -15.18 -10.28
CA ALA A 123 14.33 -15.55 -11.68
C ALA A 123 13.37 -14.60 -12.41
N ALA A 124 12.54 -13.83 -11.69
CA ALA A 124 11.65 -12.85 -12.27
C ALA A 124 12.32 -11.49 -12.53
N ILE A 125 13.48 -11.21 -11.91
CA ILE A 125 14.27 -9.99 -12.16
C ILE A 125 14.83 -10.04 -13.58
N ARG A 126 14.55 -8.99 -14.37
CA ARG A 126 15.01 -8.93 -15.76
C ARG A 126 16.46 -8.47 -15.86
N SER A 127 17.21 -9.10 -16.77
CA SER A 127 18.56 -8.65 -17.11
C SER A 127 18.51 -7.28 -17.81
N THR A 128 19.46 -6.42 -17.48
CA THR A 128 19.68 -5.12 -18.13
C THR A 128 20.10 -5.25 -19.59
N ASP A 129 20.65 -6.40 -20.00
CA ASP A 129 21.05 -6.65 -21.39
C ASP A 129 19.85 -6.64 -22.35
N GLY A 130 18.63 -6.84 -21.82
CA GLY A 130 17.38 -6.76 -22.56
C GLY A 130 16.59 -5.48 -22.38
N ALA A 131 17.18 -4.43 -21.82
CA ALA A 131 16.49 -3.17 -21.51
C ALA A 131 15.86 -2.48 -22.75
N LEU A 132 16.31 -2.81 -23.96
CA LEU A 132 15.71 -2.28 -25.20
C LEU A 132 14.29 -2.83 -25.45
N TYR A 133 13.97 -4.03 -24.95
CA TYR A 133 12.72 -4.74 -25.27
C TYR A 133 11.93 -5.19 -24.04
N TYR A 134 12.46 -5.01 -22.84
CA TYR A 134 11.77 -5.33 -21.59
C TYR A 134 11.55 -4.13 -20.67
N PRO A 135 10.49 -4.16 -19.85
CA PRO A 135 10.37 -3.31 -18.67
C PRO A 135 11.58 -3.44 -17.73
N THR A 136 11.88 -2.41 -16.96
CA THR A 136 12.97 -2.46 -15.96
C THR A 136 12.42 -2.85 -14.59
N THR A 137 12.85 -3.99 -14.03
CA THR A 137 12.49 -4.36 -12.65
C THR A 137 13.05 -3.32 -11.66
N ARG A 138 12.18 -2.66 -10.90
CA ARG A 138 12.54 -1.60 -9.93
C ARG A 138 12.13 -1.89 -8.50
N LEU A 139 11.07 -2.69 -8.31
CA LEU A 139 10.47 -2.90 -7.00
C LEU A 139 10.06 -4.36 -6.81
N ILE A 140 10.16 -4.85 -5.57
CA ILE A 140 9.55 -6.10 -5.12
C ILE A 140 8.56 -5.73 -4.01
N CYS A 141 7.29 -6.08 -4.16
CA CYS A 141 6.26 -5.88 -3.14
C CYS A 141 5.95 -7.19 -2.43
N LEU A 142 5.90 -7.14 -1.10
CA LEU A 142 5.46 -8.23 -0.22
C LEU A 142 4.22 -7.78 0.54
N GLU A 143 3.41 -8.73 0.98
CA GLU A 143 2.17 -8.47 1.73
C GLU A 143 2.20 -9.17 3.09
N ASN A 144 1.92 -8.43 4.16
CA ASN A 144 1.84 -8.97 5.50
C ASN A 144 0.84 -8.15 6.37
N THR A 145 -0.20 -8.75 6.95
CA THR A 145 -0.63 -10.15 6.77
C THR A 145 -1.21 -10.39 5.39
N HIS A 146 -1.01 -11.58 4.83
CA HIS A 146 -1.64 -11.98 3.57
C HIS A 146 -2.97 -12.71 3.86
N GLY A 147 -4.07 -12.13 3.39
CA GLY A 147 -5.42 -12.70 3.54
C GLY A 147 -5.74 -13.67 2.42
N LYS A 148 -6.52 -14.72 2.73
CA LYS A 148 -7.19 -15.58 1.74
C LYS A 148 -8.69 -15.37 1.81
#